data_AF-A0A2D8N4U9-F1
#
_entry.id   AF-A0A2D8N4U9-F1
#
_cell.length_a   1.000
_cell.length_b   1.000
_cell.length_c   1.000
_cell.angle_alpha   90.00
_cell.angle_beta   90.00
_cell.angle_gamma   90.00
#
_symmetry.space_group_name_H-M   'P 1'
#
loop_
_entity.id
_entity.type
_entity.pdbx_description
1 polymer ?
#
loop_
_entity_poly.entity_id
_entity_poly.type
_entity_poly.pdbx_seq_one_letter_code
_entity_poly.pdbx_strand_id
1 'polypeptide(L)'
;MIIDKCVGCNGLWLDNGEGEQLKDDWMSEFADSGDPNIGKTYDTIRDIKCPRCGETMQHLSDAKQTHLKYEACEQHGMFLDAGEFTDFKYETLLDKFRDLVDSLTRK
;
A
#
# COMPACT_ATOMS: atom_id res chain seq x y z
N MET A 1 -2.51 15.07 -7.68
CA MET A 1 -2.65 14.00 -6.67
C MET A 1 -1.73 14.33 -5.51
N ILE A 2 -2.18 14.10 -4.28
CA ILE A 2 -1.37 14.30 -3.07
C ILE A 2 -1.10 12.90 -2.54
N ILE A 3 0.15 12.60 -2.22
CA ILE A 3 0.53 11.31 -1.64
C ILE A 3 0.98 11.58 -0.22
N ASP A 4 0.42 10.82 0.72
CA ASP A 4 0.79 10.91 2.13
C ASP A 4 2.00 10.00 2.38
N LYS A 5 3.12 10.59 2.83
CA LYS A 5 4.34 9.84 3.18
C LYS A 5 4.62 9.89 4.67
N CYS A 6 4.88 8.73 5.25
CA CYS A 6 5.30 8.63 6.64
C CYS A 6 6.69 9.25 6.83
N VAL A 7 6.82 10.22 7.72
CA VAL A 7 8.11 10.89 8.01
C VAL A 7 9.11 10.00 8.76
N GLY A 8 8.65 8.91 9.39
CA GLY A 8 9.48 8.00 10.17
C GLY A 8 10.08 6.87 9.35
N CYS A 9 9.22 6.14 8.61
CA CYS A 9 9.65 4.98 7.81
C CYS A 9 9.72 5.24 6.30
N ASN A 10 9.24 6.39 5.83
CA ASN A 10 9.10 6.72 4.40
C ASN A 10 8.13 5.85 3.60
N GLY A 11 7.31 5.02 4.26
CA GLY A 11 6.20 4.32 3.61
C GLY A 11 5.11 5.28 3.12
N LEU A 12 4.33 4.82 2.15
CA LEU A 12 3.29 5.58 1.46
C LEU A 12 1.91 5.15 1.94
N TRP A 13 1.08 6.12 2.27
CA TRP A 13 -0.35 5.94 2.43
C TRP A 13 -1.05 6.32 1.13
N LEU A 14 -1.93 5.45 0.67
CA LEU A 14 -2.76 5.63 -0.51
C LEU A 14 -4.23 5.55 -0.08
N ASP A 15 -4.98 6.65 -0.19
CA ASP A 15 -6.41 6.59 0.02
C ASP A 15 -7.08 5.74 -1.09
N ASN A 16 -8.29 5.24 -0.83
CA ASN A 16 -9.04 4.42 -1.78
C ASN A 16 -9.17 5.13 -3.15
N GLY A 17 -8.70 4.46 -4.21
CA GLY A 17 -8.70 4.99 -5.58
C GLY A 17 -7.46 5.84 -5.95
N GLU A 18 -6.61 6.22 -5.00
CA GLU A 18 -5.34 6.91 -5.30
C GLU A 18 -4.31 5.95 -5.86
N GLY A 19 -4.27 4.70 -5.40
CA GLY A 19 -3.37 3.68 -5.94
C GLY A 19 -3.58 3.40 -7.43
N GLU A 20 -4.81 3.51 -7.93
CA GLU A 20 -5.11 3.38 -9.36
C GLU A 20 -4.55 4.57 -10.15
N GLN A 21 -4.77 5.79 -9.64
CA GLN A 21 -4.30 7.03 -10.24
C GLN A 21 -2.76 7.13 -10.23
N LEU A 22 -2.11 6.60 -9.18
CA LEU A 22 -0.65 6.58 -9.07
C LEU A 22 0.02 5.72 -10.14
N LYS A 23 -0.59 4.59 -10.53
CA LYS A 23 0.02 3.69 -11.52
C LYS A 23 0.16 4.34 -12.89
N ASP A 24 -0.83 5.13 -13.28
CA ASP A 24 -0.85 5.83 -14.56
C ASP A 24 0.02 7.11 -14.54
N ASP A 25 0.47 7.55 -13.37
CA ASP A 25 1.36 8.69 -13.22
C ASP A 25 2.83 8.24 -13.37
N TRP A 26 3.51 8.79 -14.38
CA TRP A 26 4.93 8.56 -14.63
C TRP A 26 5.82 9.03 -13.47
N MET A 27 5.35 9.97 -12.63
CA MET A 27 6.08 10.49 -11.47
C MET A 27 5.98 9.63 -10.21
N SER A 28 5.19 8.55 -10.23
CA SER A 28 4.90 7.74 -9.05
C SER A 28 6.12 7.02 -8.45
N GLU A 29 7.18 6.79 -9.23
CA GLU A 29 8.47 6.27 -8.74
C GLU A 29 9.21 7.27 -7.85
N PHE A 30 8.99 8.58 -8.03
CA PHE A 30 9.61 9.59 -7.18
C PHE A 30 8.93 9.69 -5.81
N ALA A 31 7.67 9.25 -5.70
CA ALA A 31 6.96 9.20 -4.44
C ALA A 31 7.62 8.17 -3.50
N ASP A 32 7.98 7.01 -4.05
CA ASP A 32 8.64 5.91 -3.35
C ASP A 32 10.16 6.11 -3.25
N SER A 33 10.56 7.24 -2.68
CA SER A 33 11.96 7.66 -2.52
C SER A 33 12.64 7.12 -1.25
N GLY A 34 11.97 6.24 -0.50
CA GLY A 34 12.50 5.66 0.73
C GLY A 34 13.57 4.60 0.47
N ASP A 35 14.38 4.29 1.49
CA ASP A 35 15.36 3.20 1.40
C ASP A 35 14.65 1.84 1.54
N PRO A 36 14.69 0.96 0.52
CA PRO A 36 14.05 -0.36 0.60
C PRO A 36 14.59 -1.24 1.72
N ASN A 37 15.83 -1.02 2.18
CA ASN A 37 16.39 -1.74 3.32
C ASN A 37 15.72 -1.32 4.63
N ILE A 38 15.30 -0.05 4.74
CA ILE A 38 14.49 0.42 5.86
C ILE A 38 13.09 -0.20 5.73
N GLY A 39 12.46 -0.18 4.56
CA GLY A 39 11.16 -0.83 4.32
C GLY A 39 11.16 -2.30 4.77
N LYS A 40 12.17 -3.08 4.36
CA LYS A 40 12.35 -4.49 4.79
C LYS A 40 12.52 -4.70 6.29
N THR A 41 12.87 -3.66 7.06
CA THR A 41 12.88 -3.77 8.54
C THR A 41 11.46 -3.61 9.10
N TYR A 42 10.63 -2.79 8.45
CA TYR A 42 9.22 -2.57 8.79
C TYR A 42 8.31 -3.73 8.35
N ASP A 43 8.78 -4.60 7.46
CA ASP A 43 8.18 -5.92 7.20
C ASP A 43 7.98 -6.79 8.47
N THR A 44 8.69 -6.47 9.56
CA THR A 44 8.52 -7.15 10.86
C THR A 44 7.53 -6.46 11.79
N ILE A 45 7.08 -5.26 11.45
CA ILE A 45 6.17 -4.40 12.23
C ILE A 45 4.92 -4.13 11.38
N ARG A 46 4.00 -5.09 11.42
CA ARG A 46 2.83 -5.14 10.54
C ARG A 46 1.55 -4.62 11.20
N ASP A 47 1.49 -4.72 12.53
CA ASP A 47 0.34 -4.30 13.34
C ASP A 47 0.25 -2.76 13.44
N ILE A 48 -0.09 -2.12 12.33
CA ILE A 48 -0.30 -0.67 12.25
C ILE A 48 -1.79 -0.32 12.29
N LYS A 49 -2.07 0.89 12.74
CA LYS A 49 -3.42 1.46 12.79
C LYS A 49 -3.67 2.35 11.59
N CYS A 50 -4.89 2.29 11.07
CA CYS A 50 -5.33 3.20 10.02
C CYS A 50 -5.21 4.66 10.49
N PRO A 51 -4.55 5.55 9.73
CA PRO A 51 -4.40 6.95 10.10
C PRO A 51 -5.71 7.74 10.04
N ARG A 52 -6.75 7.21 9.38
CA ARG A 52 -8.07 7.86 9.25
C ARG A 52 -9.05 7.44 10.36
N CYS A 53 -9.17 6.14 10.67
CA CYS A 53 -10.13 5.63 11.66
C CYS A 53 -9.52 5.03 12.94
N GLY A 54 -8.22 4.75 12.97
CA GLY A 54 -7.53 4.20 14.14
C GLY A 54 -7.71 2.69 14.38
N GLU A 55 -8.49 2.01 13.55
CA GLU A 55 -8.64 0.54 13.58
C GLU A 55 -7.38 -0.17 13.08
N THR A 56 -7.15 -1.39 13.56
CA THR A 56 -6.05 -2.24 13.08
C THR A 56 -6.27 -2.60 11.62
N MET A 57 -5.21 -2.48 10.82
CA MET A 57 -5.26 -2.77 9.39
C MET A 57 -5.10 -4.26 9.11
N GLN A 58 -5.65 -4.72 7.99
CA GLN A 58 -5.50 -6.09 7.52
C GLN A 58 -4.17 -6.27 6.81
N HIS A 59 -3.48 -7.38 7.07
CA HIS A 59 -2.25 -7.73 6.36
C HIS A 59 -2.59 -8.48 5.08
N LEU A 60 -2.15 -7.94 3.96
CA LEU A 60 -2.38 -8.49 2.64
C LEU A 60 -1.05 -8.83 1.98
N SER A 61 -1.08 -9.80 1.08
CA SER A 61 0.08 -10.22 0.32
C SER A 61 -0.34 -10.44 -1.12
N ASP A 62 0.52 -10.08 -2.07
CA ASP A 62 0.23 -10.39 -3.45
C ASP A 62 0.51 -11.86 -3.80
N ALA A 63 -0.46 -12.53 -4.41
CA ALA A 63 -0.30 -13.95 -4.77
C ALA A 63 0.72 -14.22 -5.90
N LYS A 64 1.09 -13.22 -6.73
CA LYS A 64 2.14 -13.35 -7.74
C LYS A 64 3.49 -12.91 -7.17
N GLN A 65 3.51 -11.83 -6.40
CA GLN A 65 4.66 -11.29 -5.69
C GLN A 65 4.53 -11.52 -4.19
N THR A 66 4.86 -12.74 -3.74
CA THR A 66 4.77 -13.11 -2.30
C THR A 66 5.66 -12.28 -1.38
N HIS A 67 6.60 -11.55 -1.96
CA HIS A 67 7.46 -10.60 -1.26
C HIS A 67 6.81 -9.21 -1.08
N LEU A 68 5.76 -8.89 -1.83
CA LEU A 68 5.00 -7.65 -1.68
C LEU A 68 3.88 -7.88 -0.67
N LYS A 69 3.96 -7.19 0.46
CA LYS A 69 3.03 -7.39 1.55
C LYS A 69 2.68 -6.04 2.15
N TYR A 70 1.41 -5.67 2.09
CA TYR A 70 0.94 -4.34 2.48
C TYR A 70 -0.22 -4.42 3.46
N GLU A 71 -0.51 -3.31 4.12
CA GLU A 71 -1.63 -3.19 5.03
C GLU A 71 -2.79 -2.46 4.37
N ALA A 72 -4.02 -2.90 4.63
CA ALA A 72 -5.20 -2.19 4.15
C ALA A 72 -6.23 -1.93 5.25
N CYS A 73 -6.85 -0.76 5.16
CA CYS A 73 -8.09 -0.41 5.82
C CYS A 73 -9.19 -0.33 4.75
N GLU A 74 -10.14 -1.26 4.78
CA GLU A 74 -11.22 -1.39 3.79
C GLU A 74 -11.91 -0.06 3.45
N GLN A 75 -12.16 0.76 4.46
CA GLN A 75 -12.91 2.01 4.29
C GLN A 75 -12.09 3.18 3.74
N HIS A 76 -10.77 3.16 3.91
CA HIS A 76 -9.97 4.38 3.79
C HIS A 76 -8.82 4.25 2.79
N GLY A 77 -8.10 3.13 2.77
CA GLY A 77 -6.90 3.04 1.93
C GLY A 77 -5.94 1.93 2.34
N MET A 78 -4.73 2.01 1.79
CA MET A 78 -3.65 1.05 2.04
C MET A 78 -2.34 1.76 2.37
N PHE A 79 -1.47 1.03 3.05
CA PHE A 79 -0.14 1.45 3.40
C PHE A 79 0.88 0.52 2.75
N LEU A 80 1.86 1.10 2.07
CA LEU A 80 2.98 0.42 1.43
C LEU A 80 4.26 0.86 2.13
N ASP A 81 5.11 -0.09 2.49
CA ASP A 81 6.41 0.24 3.05
C ASP A 81 7.31 0.90 2.00
N ALA A 82 8.37 1.57 2.47
CA ALA A 82 9.36 2.19 1.60
C ALA A 82 9.96 1.16 0.63
N GLY A 83 9.88 1.43 -0.67
CA GLY A 83 10.34 0.59 -1.76
C GLY A 83 9.26 -0.36 -2.33
N GLU A 84 8.16 -0.61 -1.61
CA GLU A 84 7.12 -1.56 -2.05
C GLU A 84 6.24 -1.01 -3.17
N PHE A 85 6.06 0.32 -3.24
CA PHE A 85 5.23 0.91 -4.29
C PHE A 85 5.87 0.72 -5.67
N THR A 86 7.19 0.76 -5.75
CA THR A 86 7.93 0.46 -6.98
C THR A 86 7.54 -0.93 -7.51
N ASP A 87 7.57 -1.96 -6.65
CA ASP A 87 7.16 -3.32 -7.00
C ASP A 87 5.65 -3.43 -7.31
N PHE A 88 4.82 -2.64 -6.61
CA PHE A 88 3.37 -2.57 -6.82
C PHE A 88 2.99 -1.95 -8.18
N LYS A 89 3.74 -0.96 -8.66
CA LYS A 89 3.48 -0.23 -9.92
C LYS A 89 3.58 -1.13 -11.13
N TYR A 90 4.59 -2.01 -11.17
CA TYR A 90 4.91 -2.82 -12.34
C TYR A 90 4.07 -4.09 -12.50
N GLU A 91 3.14 -4.38 -11.58
CA GLU A 91 2.27 -5.55 -11.64
C GLU A 91 0.77 -5.22 -11.81
N THR A 92 0.04 -6.19 -12.37
CA THR A 92 -1.42 -6.21 -12.55
C THR A 92 -2.14 -6.53 -11.22
N LEU A 93 -1.80 -5.80 -10.15
CA LEU A 93 -2.38 -5.99 -8.81
C LEU A 93 -3.76 -5.32 -8.64
N LEU A 94 -4.16 -4.54 -9.64
CA LEU A 94 -5.42 -3.80 -9.70
C LEU A 94 -6.64 -4.74 -9.62
N ASP A 95 -6.59 -5.87 -10.31
CA ASP A 95 -7.69 -6.84 -10.30
C ASP A 95 -7.90 -7.44 -8.90
N LYS A 96 -6.82 -7.67 -8.14
CA LYS A 96 -6.91 -8.27 -6.79
C LYS A 96 -7.34 -7.28 -5.71
N PHE A 97 -6.93 -6.02 -5.79
CA PHE A 97 -7.41 -5.00 -4.86
C PHE A 97 -8.92 -4.78 -5.03
N ARG A 98 -9.40 -4.76 -6.29
CA ARG A 98 -10.84 -4.79 -6.57
C ARG A 98 -11.50 -6.07 -6.08
N ASP A 99 -10.99 -7.25 -6.42
CA ASP A 99 -11.58 -8.51 -5.98
C ASP A 99 -11.64 -8.60 -4.45
N LEU A 100 -10.65 -8.09 -3.74
CA LEU A 100 -10.63 -8.05 -2.29
C LEU A 100 -11.68 -7.08 -1.74
N VAL A 101 -11.68 -5.82 -2.20
CA VAL A 101 -12.69 -4.82 -1.81
C VAL A 101 -14.10 -5.32 -2.13
N ASP A 102 -14.31 -5.93 -3.30
CA ASP A 102 -15.57 -6.51 -3.75
C ASP A 102 -15.96 -7.76 -2.94
N SER A 103 -15.00 -8.60 -2.53
CA SER A 103 -15.27 -9.78 -1.69
C SER A 103 -15.66 -9.41 -0.26
N LEU A 104 -15.16 -8.27 0.24
CA LEU A 104 -15.42 -7.77 1.60
C LEU A 104 -16.69 -6.92 1.66
N THR A 105 -17.04 -6.21 0.58
CA THR A 105 -18.32 -5.47 0.46
C THR A 105 -19.53 -6.36 0.11
N ARG A 106 -19.30 -7.63 -0.27
CA ARG A 106 -20.37 -8.63 -0.51
C ARG A 106 -20.87 -9.34 0.75
N LYS A 107 -20.50 -8.89 1.95
CA LYS A 107 -20.91 -9.50 3.21
C LYS A 107 -21.91 -8.66 3.99
#